data_AF-A0A4Q7IRL0-F1
#
_entry.id   AF-A0A4Q7IRL0-F1
#
_cell.length_a   1.000
_cell.length_b   1.000
_cell.length_c   1.000
_cell.angle_alpha   90.00
_cell.angle_beta   90.00
_cell.angle_gamma   90.00
#
_symmetry.space_group_name_H-M   'P 1'
#
loop_
_entity.id
_entity.type
_entity.pdbx_description
1 polymer ?
#
loop_
_entity_poly.entity_id
_entity_poly.type
_entity_poly.pdbx_seq_one_letter_code
_entity_poly.pdbx_strand_id
1 'polypeptide(L)'
;MDKFKIAMQYAMPKHGISRLVGKLAAAEAGSVTTSLIKAFIKQYKINMSEALYEDPAHYKTFNEFFTRPLKPGIRPLTEDESIITHPVDGAISQLGDIVDGQLIQAKEHNYSVQELHGGHEEDATPFLGGKFACIYLAPKDYHRIHMPIDGTLRKMIYVPGDLFSVNPLTAKNVPNLFARNERVVAIFDTKIGPLAMTLVGATIVASIETIWAGTVTPPAGRDVMTWNYPAEGEKAIHLKKGDEMGRFKLGSTVVLAWGKDQADFLDSEQPETVTRMGTPFANIK
;
A
#
# COMPACT_ATOMS: atom_id res chain seq x y z
N MET A 1 -27.28 -8.21 -5.28
CA MET A 1 -26.79 -7.12 -4.41
C MET A 1 -25.41 -6.63 -4.86
N ASP A 2 -24.50 -7.53 -5.26
CA ASP A 2 -23.13 -7.17 -5.64
C ASP A 2 -23.02 -6.37 -6.95
N LYS A 3 -23.79 -6.72 -7.99
CA LYS A 3 -23.87 -5.93 -9.23
C LYS A 3 -24.29 -4.47 -8.99
N PHE A 4 -25.18 -4.23 -8.03
CA PHE A 4 -25.61 -2.88 -7.66
C PHE A 4 -24.49 -2.09 -6.96
N LYS A 5 -23.77 -2.72 -6.00
CA LYS A 5 -22.61 -2.11 -5.35
C LYS A 5 -21.50 -1.75 -6.35
N ILE A 6 -21.25 -2.62 -7.32
CA ILE A 6 -20.29 -2.38 -8.41
C ILE A 6 -20.78 -1.24 -9.31
N ALA A 7 -22.04 -1.24 -9.74
CA ALA A 7 -22.61 -0.16 -10.55
C ALA A 7 -22.51 1.21 -9.86
N MET A 8 -22.75 1.27 -8.55
CA MET A 8 -22.55 2.49 -7.76
C MET A 8 -21.10 2.99 -7.79
N GLN A 9 -20.11 2.08 -7.75
CA GLN A 9 -18.70 2.45 -7.87
C GLN A 9 -18.41 3.15 -9.20
N TYR A 10 -19.04 2.71 -10.30
CA TYR A 10 -18.89 3.36 -11.60
C TYR A 10 -19.56 4.74 -11.66
N ALA A 11 -20.79 4.88 -11.14
CA ALA A 11 -21.57 6.12 -11.21
C ALA A 11 -21.08 7.23 -10.27
N MET A 12 -20.36 6.90 -9.19
CA MET A 12 -19.97 7.84 -8.16
C MET A 12 -18.84 8.80 -8.61
N PRO A 13 -18.93 10.13 -8.31
CA PRO A 13 -17.84 11.08 -8.56
C PRO A 13 -16.72 10.91 -7.52
N LYS A 14 -15.97 9.82 -7.67
CA LYS A 14 -15.01 9.28 -6.69
C LYS A 14 -13.99 10.31 -6.19
N HIS A 15 -13.40 11.11 -7.09
CA HIS A 15 -12.43 12.15 -6.69
C HIS A 15 -13.07 13.29 -5.87
N GLY A 16 -14.27 13.74 -6.23
CA GLY A 16 -14.97 14.79 -5.49
C GLY A 16 -15.31 14.37 -4.07
N ILE A 17 -15.83 13.15 -3.92
CA ILE A 17 -16.14 12.56 -2.61
C ILE A 17 -14.85 12.34 -1.80
N SER A 18 -13.80 11.79 -2.42
CA SER A 18 -12.54 11.53 -1.71
C SER A 18 -11.89 12.84 -1.22
N ARG A 19 -11.97 13.93 -2.00
CA ARG A 19 -11.50 15.26 -1.56
C ARG A 19 -12.33 15.82 -0.40
N LEU A 20 -13.66 15.68 -0.46
CA LEU A 20 -14.53 16.13 0.63
C LEU A 20 -14.28 15.35 1.91
N VAL A 21 -14.25 14.02 1.82
CA VAL A 21 -13.98 13.17 2.98
C VAL A 21 -12.56 13.41 3.51
N GLY A 22 -11.57 13.59 2.64
CA GLY A 22 -10.21 13.95 3.06
C GLY A 22 -10.14 15.27 3.83
N LYS A 23 -10.87 16.30 3.39
CA LYS A 23 -10.99 17.59 4.13
C LYS A 23 -11.67 17.40 5.48
N LEU A 24 -12.74 16.62 5.54
CA LEU A 24 -13.43 16.32 6.81
C LEU A 24 -12.54 15.50 7.75
N ALA A 25 -11.79 14.53 7.22
CA ALA A 25 -10.90 13.68 7.99
C ALA A 25 -9.67 14.44 8.52
N ALA A 26 -9.26 15.53 7.85
CA ALA A 26 -8.22 16.43 8.28
C ALA A 26 -8.70 17.56 9.21
N ALA A 27 -10.01 17.72 9.41
CA ALA A 27 -10.56 18.79 10.23
C ALA A 27 -10.39 18.50 11.74
N GLU A 28 -9.90 19.50 12.48
CA GLU A 28 -9.83 19.47 13.94
C GLU A 28 -11.17 19.90 14.57
N ALA A 29 -12.19 19.03 14.47
CA ALA A 29 -13.55 19.30 14.94
C ALA A 29 -13.82 18.81 16.38
N GLY A 30 -12.77 18.57 17.17
CA GLY A 30 -12.86 18.23 18.60
C GLY A 30 -13.75 17.02 18.91
N SER A 31 -14.86 17.25 19.62
CA SER A 31 -15.79 16.19 20.04
C SER A 31 -16.46 15.47 18.87
N VAL A 32 -16.66 16.14 17.73
CA VAL A 32 -17.20 15.52 16.50
C VAL A 32 -16.20 14.52 15.94
N THR A 33 -14.93 14.91 15.81
CA THR A 33 -13.84 14.02 15.39
C THR A 33 -13.72 12.82 16.32
N THR A 34 -13.71 13.06 17.64
CA THR A 34 -13.62 11.99 18.64
C THR A 34 -14.80 11.01 18.53
N SER A 35 -16.01 11.51 18.32
CA SER A 35 -17.21 10.67 18.16
C SER A 35 -17.16 9.84 16.89
N LEU A 36 -16.69 10.42 15.78
CA LEU A 36 -16.46 9.72 14.51
C LEU A 36 -15.44 8.59 14.68
N ILE A 37 -14.31 8.87 15.33
CA ILE A 37 -13.26 7.85 15.61
C ILE A 37 -13.85 6.72 16.45
N LYS A 38 -14.58 7.02 17.54
CA LYS A 38 -15.22 5.99 18.39
C LYS A 38 -16.21 5.13 17.61
N ALA A 39 -17.03 5.74 16.76
CA ALA A 39 -17.95 5.01 15.90
C ALA A 39 -17.20 4.09 14.92
N PHE A 40 -16.10 4.57 14.34
CA PHE A 40 -15.27 3.80 13.41
C PHE A 40 -14.56 2.62 14.10
N ILE A 41 -13.98 2.83 15.29
CA ILE A 41 -13.38 1.78 16.12
C ILE A 41 -14.40 0.68 16.40
N LYS A 42 -15.63 1.05 16.79
CA LYS A 42 -16.70 0.09 17.07
C LYS A 42 -17.13 -0.67 15.82
N GLN A 43 -17.32 0.02 14.70
CA GLN A 43 -17.77 -0.57 13.44
C GLN A 43 -16.76 -1.58 12.88
N TYR A 44 -15.47 -1.23 12.89
CA TYR A 44 -14.40 -2.06 12.32
C TYR A 44 -13.67 -2.92 13.34
N LYS A 45 -14.09 -2.89 14.61
CA LYS A 45 -13.51 -3.66 15.73
C LYS A 45 -12.00 -3.46 15.84
N ILE A 46 -11.58 -2.19 15.82
CA ILE A 46 -10.17 -1.82 15.82
C ILE A 46 -9.55 -2.10 17.18
N ASN A 47 -8.46 -2.85 17.20
CA ASN A 47 -7.73 -3.14 18.43
C ASN A 47 -6.91 -1.92 18.87
N MET A 48 -7.47 -1.10 19.76
CA MET A 48 -6.78 0.08 20.28
C MET A 48 -5.68 -0.25 21.29
N SER A 49 -5.67 -1.45 21.88
CA SER A 49 -4.62 -1.86 22.83
C SER A 49 -3.22 -1.94 22.21
N GLU A 50 -3.15 -2.06 20.88
CA GLU A 50 -1.92 -2.05 20.09
C GLU A 50 -1.44 -0.63 19.75
N ALA A 51 -2.32 0.38 19.78
CA ALA A 51 -1.96 1.74 19.46
C ALA A 51 -1.10 2.36 20.56
N LEU A 52 -0.13 3.20 20.19
CA LEU A 52 0.67 3.96 21.16
C LEU A 52 -0.22 4.85 22.05
N TYR A 53 -1.25 5.44 21.44
CA TYR A 53 -2.26 6.25 22.11
C TYR A 53 -3.61 5.55 22.04
N GLU A 54 -3.99 4.87 23.12
CA GLU A 54 -5.20 4.04 23.12
C GLU A 54 -6.48 4.87 23.15
N ASP A 55 -6.45 6.05 23.78
CA ASP A 55 -7.63 6.93 23.91
C ASP A 55 -7.94 7.63 22.58
N PRO A 56 -9.14 7.40 21.99
CA PRO A 56 -9.58 8.10 20.79
C PRO A 56 -9.54 9.63 20.88
N ALA A 57 -9.68 10.20 22.08
CA ALA A 57 -9.65 11.65 22.30
C ALA A 57 -8.25 12.27 22.13
N HIS A 58 -7.20 11.45 22.07
CA HIS A 58 -5.84 11.91 21.79
C HIS A 58 -5.71 12.50 20.39
N TYR A 59 -6.40 11.89 19.40
CA TYR A 59 -6.25 12.23 18.00
C TYR A 59 -7.09 13.46 17.64
N LYS A 60 -6.43 14.51 17.12
CA LYS A 60 -7.08 15.77 16.75
C LYS A 60 -7.88 15.66 15.46
N THR A 61 -7.43 14.77 14.58
CA THR A 61 -8.04 14.53 13.27
C THR A 61 -8.29 13.03 13.06
N PHE A 62 -9.22 12.69 12.17
CA PHE A 62 -9.43 11.29 11.80
C PHE A 62 -8.20 10.72 11.08
N ASN A 63 -7.51 11.53 10.27
CA ASN A 63 -6.28 11.12 9.58
C ASN A 63 -5.16 10.71 10.56
N GLU A 64 -5.02 11.44 11.67
CA GLU A 64 -4.05 11.13 12.72
C GLU A 64 -4.37 9.78 13.40
N PHE A 65 -5.65 9.54 13.70
CA PHE A 65 -6.13 8.24 14.19
C PHE A 65 -5.90 7.12 13.17
N PHE A 66 -6.19 7.37 11.89
CA PHE A 66 -6.10 6.35 10.86
C PHE A 66 -4.64 5.92 10.62
N THR A 67 -3.71 6.87 10.72
CA THR A 67 -2.26 6.66 10.67
C THR A 67 -1.63 6.51 12.04
N ARG A 68 -2.40 6.09 13.05
CA ARG A 68 -1.94 5.93 14.44
C ARG A 68 -0.64 5.12 14.53
N PRO A 69 0.35 5.57 15.31
CA PRO A 69 1.51 4.75 15.62
C PRO A 69 1.10 3.57 16.52
N LEU A 70 1.81 2.46 16.38
CA LEU A 70 1.71 1.31 17.26
C LEU A 70 2.70 1.42 18.42
N LYS A 71 2.45 0.70 19.50
CA LYS A 71 3.39 0.60 20.63
C LYS A 71 4.74 0.01 20.15
N PRO A 72 5.88 0.47 20.68
CA PRO A 72 7.18 -0.13 20.37
C PRO A 72 7.19 -1.64 20.69
N GLY A 73 7.83 -2.43 19.84
CA GLY A 73 8.06 -3.86 20.06
C GLY A 73 6.89 -4.80 19.74
N ILE A 74 5.68 -4.31 19.45
CA ILE A 74 4.53 -5.20 19.13
C ILE A 74 4.51 -5.73 17.69
N ARG A 75 5.46 -5.27 16.87
CA ARG A 75 5.77 -5.78 15.54
C ARG A 75 7.25 -6.16 15.51
N PRO A 76 7.61 -7.30 16.13
CA PRO A 76 9.00 -7.74 16.13
C PRO A 76 9.44 -8.03 14.70
N LEU A 77 10.61 -7.51 14.33
CA LEU A 77 11.27 -7.83 13.07
C LEU A 77 12.08 -9.10 13.27
N THR A 78 12.05 -10.01 12.29
CA THR A 78 13.02 -11.11 12.27
C THR A 78 14.43 -10.57 12.01
N GLU A 79 15.39 -11.01 12.82
CA GLU A 79 16.82 -10.69 12.68
C GLU A 79 17.47 -11.46 11.52
N ASP A 80 16.80 -12.48 11.00
CA ASP A 80 17.30 -13.25 9.86
C ASP A 80 17.34 -12.38 8.60
N GLU A 81 18.54 -12.08 8.14
CA GLU A 81 18.77 -11.29 6.93
C GLU A 81 18.37 -12.05 5.66
N SER A 82 18.34 -13.38 5.67
CA SER A 82 17.87 -14.19 4.52
C SER A 82 16.36 -14.12 4.32
N ILE A 83 15.64 -13.46 5.23
CA ILE A 83 14.19 -13.32 5.20
C ILE A 83 13.78 -11.90 4.81
N ILE A 84 12.93 -11.82 3.78
CA ILE A 84 12.10 -10.66 3.49
C ILE A 84 10.89 -10.70 4.43
N THR A 85 10.51 -9.57 5.02
CA THR A 85 9.37 -9.49 5.94
C THR A 85 8.14 -8.86 5.32
N HIS A 86 6.97 -9.14 5.89
CA HIS A 86 5.73 -8.45 5.54
C HIS A 86 5.87 -6.93 5.76
N PRO A 87 5.54 -6.08 4.77
CA PRO A 87 5.68 -4.62 4.90
C PRO A 87 4.50 -3.96 5.62
N VAL A 88 3.36 -4.64 5.74
CA VAL A 88 2.11 -4.08 6.24
C VAL A 88 1.30 -5.11 7.05
N ASP A 89 0.43 -4.61 7.92
CA ASP A 89 -0.67 -5.39 8.46
C ASP A 89 -1.82 -5.45 7.45
N GLY A 90 -2.40 -6.62 7.22
CA GLY A 90 -3.47 -6.77 6.24
C GLY A 90 -3.79 -8.22 5.92
N ALA A 91 -4.15 -8.47 4.66
CA ALA A 91 -4.31 -9.81 4.12
C ALA A 91 -3.84 -9.88 2.68
N ILE A 92 -3.18 -10.98 2.31
CA ILE A 92 -2.76 -11.24 0.94
C ILE A 92 -4.01 -11.37 0.06
N SER A 93 -4.14 -10.50 -0.93
CA SER A 93 -5.17 -10.62 -1.96
C SER A 93 -4.78 -11.70 -2.97
N GLN A 94 -3.58 -11.58 -3.54
CA GLN A 94 -2.97 -12.52 -4.49
C GLN A 94 -1.46 -12.42 -4.38
N LEU A 95 -0.76 -13.51 -4.69
CA LEU A 95 0.69 -13.55 -4.86
C LEU A 95 1.04 -14.62 -5.89
N GLY A 96 2.25 -14.55 -6.45
CA GLY A 96 2.74 -15.56 -7.37
C GLY A 96 3.78 -15.02 -8.34
N ASP A 97 3.95 -15.74 -9.44
CA ASP A 97 4.87 -15.37 -10.52
C ASP A 97 4.27 -14.30 -11.43
N ILE A 98 5.12 -13.44 -11.95
CA ILE A 98 4.79 -12.50 -13.03
C ILE A 98 5.01 -13.23 -14.35
N VAL A 99 3.94 -13.71 -14.97
CA VAL A 99 3.98 -14.51 -16.20
C VAL A 99 3.70 -13.60 -17.40
N ASP A 100 4.61 -13.57 -18.38
CA ASP A 100 4.49 -12.72 -19.58
C ASP A 100 4.21 -11.23 -19.25
N GLY A 101 4.82 -10.74 -18.16
CA GLY A 101 4.63 -9.37 -17.66
C GLY A 101 3.28 -9.12 -16.98
N GLN A 102 2.49 -10.16 -16.70
CA GLN A 102 1.17 -10.06 -16.10
C GLN A 102 1.16 -10.53 -14.64
N LEU A 103 0.47 -9.77 -13.80
CA LEU A 103 0.14 -10.11 -12.41
C LEU A 103 -1.30 -10.61 -12.36
N ILE A 104 -1.57 -11.66 -11.58
CA ILE A 104 -2.95 -12.09 -11.30
C ILE A 104 -3.60 -11.18 -10.24
N GLN A 105 -4.73 -10.58 -10.60
CA GLN A 105 -5.55 -9.77 -9.70
C GLN A 105 -6.58 -10.63 -8.95
N ALA A 106 -7.23 -11.51 -9.70
CA ALA A 106 -8.23 -12.46 -9.25
C ALA A 106 -8.40 -13.52 -10.36
N LYS A 107 -9.21 -14.55 -10.11
CA LYS A 107 -9.56 -15.53 -11.14
C LYS A 107 -10.02 -14.81 -12.42
N GLU A 108 -9.39 -15.12 -13.55
CA GLU A 108 -9.67 -14.57 -14.89
C GLU A 108 -9.37 -13.07 -15.07
N HIS A 109 -8.73 -12.42 -14.09
CA HIS A 109 -8.32 -11.02 -14.19
C HIS A 109 -6.82 -10.90 -13.94
N ASN A 110 -6.11 -10.48 -14.98
CA ASN A 110 -4.69 -10.14 -14.94
C ASN A 110 -4.50 -8.67 -15.31
N TYR A 111 -3.34 -8.11 -14.95
CA TYR A 111 -2.93 -6.76 -15.35
C TYR A 111 -1.42 -6.69 -15.54
N SER A 112 -0.98 -5.76 -16.39
CA SER A 112 0.43 -5.62 -16.74
C SER A 112 1.25 -4.95 -15.63
N VAL A 113 2.46 -5.46 -15.36
CA VAL A 113 3.44 -4.77 -14.50
C VAL A 113 3.84 -3.41 -15.10
N GLN A 114 3.90 -3.31 -16.42
CA GLN A 114 4.21 -2.06 -17.12
C GLN A 114 3.10 -1.03 -16.91
N GLU A 115 1.84 -1.44 -17.05
CA GLU A 115 0.73 -0.55 -16.73
C GLU A 115 0.78 -0.14 -15.26
N LEU A 116 0.98 -1.08 -14.33
CA LEU A 116 1.12 -0.79 -12.90
C LEU A 116 2.24 0.23 -12.62
N HIS A 117 3.38 0.14 -13.32
CA HIS A 117 4.53 1.02 -13.10
C HIS A 117 4.50 2.34 -13.90
N GLY A 118 3.37 2.68 -14.52
CA GLY A 118 3.18 3.99 -15.18
C GLY A 118 3.43 3.99 -16.69
N GLY A 119 3.60 2.82 -17.30
CA GLY A 119 3.59 2.62 -18.75
C GLY A 119 4.97 2.55 -19.42
N HIS A 120 6.05 2.90 -18.71
CA HIS A 120 7.40 2.83 -19.25
C HIS A 120 7.97 1.41 -19.12
N GLU A 121 8.46 0.85 -20.24
CA GLU A 121 9.00 -0.52 -20.29
C GLU A 121 10.23 -0.67 -19.37
N GLU A 122 11.11 0.34 -19.30
CA GLU A 122 12.30 0.32 -18.44
C GLU A 122 11.99 0.11 -16.95
N ASP A 123 10.81 0.55 -16.50
CA ASP A 123 10.35 0.42 -15.12
C ASP A 123 9.68 -0.93 -14.85
N ALA A 124 9.44 -1.72 -15.90
CA ALA A 124 8.80 -3.03 -15.86
C ALA A 124 9.81 -4.17 -16.07
N THR A 125 10.78 -3.97 -16.96
CA THR A 125 11.77 -4.97 -17.37
C THR A 125 12.46 -5.69 -16.21
N PRO A 126 12.87 -5.01 -15.11
CA PRO A 126 13.53 -5.69 -13.99
C PRO A 126 12.67 -6.74 -13.27
N PHE A 127 11.35 -6.68 -13.45
CA PHE A 127 10.37 -7.51 -12.75
C PHE A 127 9.78 -8.62 -13.64
N LEU A 128 10.13 -8.66 -14.93
CA LEU A 128 9.63 -9.67 -15.86
C LEU A 128 10.09 -11.08 -15.46
N GLY A 129 9.15 -12.03 -15.39
CA GLY A 129 9.42 -13.39 -14.90
C GLY A 129 9.70 -13.47 -13.40
N GLY A 130 9.54 -12.36 -12.68
CA GLY A 130 9.74 -12.24 -11.24
C GLY A 130 8.55 -12.71 -10.43
N LYS A 131 8.44 -12.22 -9.19
CA LYS A 131 7.31 -12.50 -8.31
C LYS A 131 6.65 -11.22 -7.84
N PHE A 132 5.38 -11.34 -7.48
CA PHE A 132 4.61 -10.24 -6.90
C PHE A 132 3.74 -10.70 -5.75
N ALA A 133 3.39 -9.76 -4.88
CA ALA A 133 2.34 -9.95 -3.88
C ALA A 133 1.51 -8.68 -3.74
N CYS A 134 0.20 -8.85 -3.69
CA CYS A 134 -0.78 -7.81 -3.49
C CYS A 134 -1.39 -7.99 -2.10
N ILE A 135 -1.16 -7.03 -1.20
CA ILE A 135 -1.62 -7.07 0.19
C ILE A 135 -2.66 -5.97 0.40
N TYR A 136 -3.86 -6.37 0.81
CA TYR A 136 -4.97 -5.47 1.12
C TYR A 136 -4.95 -5.08 2.60
N LEU A 137 -5.05 -3.77 2.87
CA LEU A 137 -5.18 -3.20 4.21
C LEU A 137 -6.65 -2.86 4.43
N ALA A 138 -7.32 -3.63 5.29
CA ALA A 138 -8.69 -3.37 5.65
C ALA A 138 -8.76 -2.17 6.61
N PRO A 139 -9.92 -1.48 6.72
CA PRO A 139 -10.06 -0.28 7.55
C PRO A 139 -9.65 -0.44 9.03
N LYS A 140 -9.60 -1.67 9.55
CA LYS A 140 -9.20 -1.97 10.93
C LYS A 140 -7.68 -2.01 11.14
N ASP A 141 -6.93 -2.25 10.08
CA ASP A 141 -5.52 -2.60 10.13
C ASP A 141 -4.65 -1.36 10.43
N TYR A 142 -3.34 -1.59 10.57
CA TYR A 142 -2.34 -0.53 10.69
C TYR A 142 -1.91 -0.07 9.29
N HIS A 143 -2.02 1.23 9.00
CA HIS A 143 -1.93 1.77 7.64
C HIS A 143 -0.63 2.52 7.34
N ARG A 144 0.43 2.23 8.10
CA ARG A 144 1.79 2.60 7.69
C ARG A 144 2.51 1.40 7.12
N ILE A 145 3.39 1.68 6.18
CA ILE A 145 4.05 0.73 5.31
C ILE A 145 5.53 0.80 5.67
N HIS A 146 6.13 -0.37 5.80
CA HIS A 146 7.50 -0.52 6.24
C HIS A 146 8.31 -1.25 5.17
N MET A 147 9.60 -0.99 5.15
CA MET A 147 10.52 -1.66 4.25
C MET A 147 10.61 -3.15 4.61
N PRO A 148 10.37 -4.06 3.65
CA PRO A 148 10.44 -5.49 3.90
C PRO A 148 11.88 -6.03 3.94
N ILE A 149 12.83 -5.23 3.44
CA ILE A 149 14.27 -5.50 3.34
C ILE A 149 14.99 -4.15 3.23
N ASP A 150 16.27 -4.11 3.59
CA ASP A 150 17.14 -2.95 3.34
C ASP A 150 17.08 -2.51 1.86
N GLY A 151 16.92 -1.21 1.63
CA GLY A 151 16.84 -0.67 0.29
C GLY A 151 17.25 0.79 0.17
N THR A 152 17.75 1.14 -1.01
CA THR A 152 18.05 2.51 -1.42
C THR A 152 17.04 2.96 -2.47
N LEU A 153 16.27 4.01 -2.18
CA LEU A 153 15.26 4.51 -3.12
C LEU A 153 15.94 5.03 -4.39
N ARG A 154 15.49 4.56 -5.55
CA ARG A 154 16.02 4.98 -6.85
C ARG A 154 15.05 5.75 -7.71
N LYS A 155 13.77 5.36 -7.69
CA LYS A 155 12.74 6.01 -8.49
C LYS A 155 11.42 6.04 -7.72
N MET A 156 10.72 7.15 -7.80
CA MET A 156 9.33 7.28 -7.38
C MET A 156 8.50 7.72 -8.58
N ILE A 157 7.36 7.08 -8.81
CA ILE A 157 6.47 7.38 -9.94
C ILE A 157 5.07 7.59 -9.37
N TYR A 158 4.51 8.79 -9.53
CA TYR A 158 3.10 9.02 -9.30
C TYR A 158 2.35 8.74 -10.60
N VAL A 159 1.31 7.91 -10.52
CA VAL A 159 0.45 7.57 -11.66
C VAL A 159 -0.97 8.01 -11.35
N PRO A 160 -1.53 8.98 -12.10
CA PRO A 160 -2.92 9.39 -11.95
C PRO A 160 -3.85 8.25 -12.37
N GLY A 161 -5.03 8.17 -11.75
CA GLY A 161 -5.97 7.11 -12.05
C GLY A 161 -7.32 7.30 -11.39
N ASP A 162 -8.19 6.32 -11.56
CA ASP A 162 -9.47 6.22 -10.87
C ASP A 162 -9.26 6.00 -9.35
N LEU A 163 -10.35 6.03 -8.57
CA LEU A 163 -10.31 5.71 -7.14
C LEU A 163 -11.39 4.70 -6.81
N PHE A 164 -11.35 3.52 -7.43
CA PHE A 164 -12.25 2.42 -7.08
C PHE A 164 -11.90 1.85 -5.70
N SER A 165 -12.88 1.29 -5.00
CA SER A 165 -12.58 0.52 -3.79
C SER A 165 -11.72 -0.69 -4.13
N VAL A 166 -10.79 -1.05 -3.25
CA VAL A 166 -9.88 -2.21 -3.43
C VAL A 166 -10.27 -3.42 -2.59
N ASN A 167 -11.51 -3.44 -2.07
CA ASN A 167 -12.01 -4.58 -1.31
C ASN A 167 -12.08 -5.85 -2.19
N PRO A 168 -12.13 -7.05 -1.59
CA PRO A 168 -12.12 -8.31 -2.33
C PRO A 168 -13.23 -8.47 -3.39
N LEU A 169 -14.41 -7.87 -3.15
CA LEU A 169 -15.49 -7.91 -4.15
C LEU A 169 -15.10 -7.10 -5.39
N THR A 170 -14.55 -5.90 -5.21
CA THR A 170 -14.15 -5.05 -6.34
C THR A 170 -12.94 -5.63 -7.07
N ALA A 171 -11.96 -6.18 -6.35
CA ALA A 171 -10.81 -6.87 -6.95
C ALA A 171 -11.21 -8.06 -7.83
N LYS A 172 -12.29 -8.77 -7.49
CA LYS A 172 -12.82 -9.89 -8.30
C LYS A 172 -13.63 -9.47 -9.53
N ASN A 173 -14.04 -8.21 -9.65
CA ASN A 173 -15.05 -7.80 -10.64
C ASN A 173 -14.68 -6.58 -11.48
N VAL A 174 -13.70 -5.76 -11.06
CA VAL A 174 -13.24 -4.59 -11.82
C VAL A 174 -11.93 -4.95 -12.51
N PRO A 175 -11.89 -5.02 -13.86
CA PRO A 175 -10.66 -5.36 -14.57
C PRO A 175 -9.60 -4.26 -14.37
N ASN A 176 -8.33 -4.69 -14.30
CA ASN A 176 -7.16 -3.83 -14.16
C ASN A 176 -7.26 -2.86 -12.97
N LEU A 177 -7.93 -3.25 -11.89
CA LEU A 177 -8.25 -2.39 -10.75
C LEU A 177 -7.01 -1.65 -10.23
N PHE A 178 -5.92 -2.38 -9.99
CA PHE A 178 -4.70 -1.82 -9.43
C PHE A 178 -3.91 -0.96 -10.41
N ALA A 179 -3.96 -1.29 -11.71
CA ALA A 179 -3.34 -0.50 -12.79
C ALA A 179 -4.18 0.72 -13.22
N ARG A 180 -5.47 0.75 -12.86
CA ARG A 180 -6.38 1.87 -13.12
C ARG A 180 -6.43 2.88 -11.98
N ASN A 181 -6.28 2.42 -10.74
CA ASN A 181 -6.36 3.31 -9.60
C ASN A 181 -5.14 4.23 -9.50
N GLU A 182 -5.37 5.45 -9.00
CA GLU A 182 -4.31 6.37 -8.59
C GLU A 182 -3.34 5.67 -7.63
N ARG A 183 -2.03 5.85 -7.87
CA ARG A 183 -1.00 5.12 -7.12
C ARG A 183 0.35 5.83 -7.14
N VAL A 184 1.20 5.43 -6.21
CA VAL A 184 2.61 5.82 -6.15
C VAL A 184 3.48 4.57 -6.15
N VAL A 185 4.40 4.47 -7.10
CA VAL A 185 5.36 3.37 -7.23
C VAL A 185 6.68 3.85 -6.64
N ALA A 186 7.29 3.08 -5.76
CA ALA A 186 8.64 3.33 -5.25
C ALA A 186 9.53 2.13 -5.59
N ILE A 187 10.62 2.37 -6.33
CA ILE A 187 11.58 1.34 -6.75
C ILE A 187 12.87 1.54 -5.97
N PHE A 188 13.32 0.48 -5.31
CA PHE A 188 14.51 0.44 -4.47
C PHE A 188 15.55 -0.50 -5.05
N ASP A 189 16.83 -0.11 -4.96
CA ASP A 189 17.94 -1.07 -5.05
C ASP A 189 18.03 -1.81 -3.72
N THR A 190 18.00 -3.13 -3.75
CA THR A 190 18.13 -4.00 -2.57
C THR A 190 19.14 -5.11 -2.85
N LYS A 191 19.44 -5.94 -1.86
CA LYS A 191 20.33 -7.10 -2.07
C LYS A 191 19.74 -8.18 -2.99
N ILE A 192 18.43 -8.14 -3.25
CA ILE A 192 17.73 -9.02 -4.20
C ILE A 192 17.52 -8.33 -5.56
N GLY A 193 18.32 -7.30 -5.86
CA GLY A 193 18.11 -6.43 -7.01
C GLY A 193 16.96 -5.44 -6.78
N PRO A 194 16.33 -4.95 -7.87
CA PRO A 194 15.23 -4.01 -7.76
C PRO A 194 14.01 -4.59 -7.04
N LEU A 195 13.50 -3.83 -6.08
CA LEU A 195 12.22 -4.08 -5.41
C LEU A 195 11.28 -2.92 -5.68
N ALA A 196 10.11 -3.19 -6.27
CA ALA A 196 9.03 -2.22 -6.38
C ALA A 196 8.05 -2.39 -5.22
N MET A 197 7.68 -1.27 -4.60
CA MET A 197 6.56 -1.15 -3.67
C MET A 197 5.57 -0.13 -4.24
N THR A 198 4.43 -0.62 -4.71
CA THR A 198 3.37 0.20 -5.30
C THR A 198 2.23 0.41 -4.31
N LEU A 199 2.00 1.67 -3.94
CA LEU A 199 0.96 2.12 -3.03
C LEU A 199 -0.27 2.49 -3.86
N VAL A 200 -1.31 1.66 -3.82
CA VAL A 200 -2.53 1.86 -4.61
C VAL A 200 -3.61 2.51 -3.75
N GLY A 201 -4.04 3.70 -4.17
CA GLY A 201 -5.15 4.43 -3.56
C GLY A 201 -6.50 3.77 -3.83
N ALA A 202 -7.52 4.19 -3.11
CA ALA A 202 -8.89 3.67 -3.22
C ALA A 202 -9.94 4.75 -2.99
N THR A 203 -11.23 4.46 -3.21
CA THR A 203 -12.31 5.42 -2.89
C THR A 203 -12.23 5.83 -1.43
N ILE A 204 -12.36 7.13 -1.12
CA ILE A 204 -12.19 7.72 0.22
C ILE A 204 -10.71 7.84 0.63
N VAL A 205 -9.81 7.20 -0.12
CA VAL A 205 -8.40 6.99 0.21
C VAL A 205 -7.53 7.42 -0.97
N ALA A 206 -7.50 8.72 -1.18
CA ALA A 206 -6.63 9.28 -2.20
C ALA A 206 -5.27 9.70 -1.63
N SER A 207 -5.11 9.75 -0.30
CA SER A 207 -3.90 10.34 0.26
C SER A 207 -2.80 9.31 0.51
N ILE A 208 -1.76 9.41 -0.30
CA ILE A 208 -0.54 8.62 -0.23
C ILE A 208 0.59 9.54 0.22
N GLU A 209 1.29 9.11 1.26
CA GLU A 209 2.42 9.83 1.85
C GLU A 209 3.64 8.92 1.92
N THR A 210 4.80 9.45 1.56
CA THR A 210 6.10 8.80 1.77
C THR A 210 6.92 9.64 2.74
N ILE A 211 7.80 9.00 3.51
CA ILE A 211 8.56 9.72 4.54
C ILE A 211 9.53 10.76 3.96
N TRP A 212 9.92 10.61 2.69
CA TRP A 212 10.87 11.49 2.01
C TRP A 212 10.21 12.62 1.20
N ALA A 213 8.98 12.44 0.72
CA ALA A 213 8.28 13.45 -0.10
C ALA A 213 7.06 14.07 0.61
N GLY A 214 6.70 13.58 1.80
CA GLY A 214 5.45 13.96 2.45
C GLY A 214 4.24 13.48 1.64
N THR A 215 3.16 14.26 1.65
CA THR A 215 1.93 13.90 0.92
C THR A 215 2.15 14.07 -0.59
N VAL A 216 2.20 12.95 -1.32
CA VAL A 216 2.41 12.92 -2.79
C VAL A 216 1.10 13.22 -3.53
N THR A 217 0.01 12.60 -3.09
CA THR A 217 -1.34 12.93 -3.55
C THR A 217 -2.26 13.05 -2.33
N PRO A 218 -3.24 13.97 -2.31
CA PRO A 218 -3.42 15.12 -3.22
C PRO A 218 -2.51 16.33 -2.89
N PRO A 219 -2.30 17.31 -3.83
CA PRO A 219 -2.97 17.44 -5.12
C PRO A 219 -2.41 16.49 -6.19
N ALA A 220 -3.35 15.77 -6.80
CA ALA A 220 -3.12 14.91 -7.95
C ALA A 220 -2.94 15.77 -9.22
N GLY A 221 -1.74 15.77 -9.80
CA GLY A 221 -1.56 16.19 -11.19
C GLY A 221 -2.33 15.27 -12.15
N ARG A 222 -2.50 15.71 -13.40
CA ARG A 222 -3.13 14.88 -14.45
C ARG A 222 -2.15 13.97 -15.19
N ASP A 223 -0.87 14.23 -15.00
CA ASP A 223 0.22 13.57 -15.71
C ASP A 223 0.95 12.60 -14.79
N VAL A 224 1.56 11.59 -15.39
CA VAL A 224 2.53 10.74 -14.69
C VAL A 224 3.72 11.61 -14.32
N MET A 225 4.16 11.52 -13.07
CA MET A 225 5.30 12.29 -12.55
C MET A 225 6.35 11.32 -12.03
N THR A 226 7.61 11.54 -12.41
CA THR A 226 8.73 10.68 -12.05
C THR A 226 9.80 11.49 -11.34
N TRP A 227 10.29 10.95 -10.22
CA TRP A 227 11.43 11.47 -9.47
C TRP A 227 12.52 10.41 -9.42
N ASN A 228 13.74 10.79 -9.77
CA ASN A 228 14.91 9.92 -9.69
C ASN A 228 15.77 10.32 -8.48
N TYR A 229 16.28 9.33 -7.78
CA TYR A 229 17.07 9.48 -6.57
C TYR A 229 18.46 8.88 -6.77
N PRO A 230 19.52 9.55 -6.24
CA PRO A 230 20.88 9.07 -6.39
C PRO A 230 21.11 7.79 -5.55
N ALA A 231 22.03 6.95 -6.02
CA ALA A 231 22.43 5.72 -5.33
C ALA A 231 23.19 6.01 -4.03
N GLU A 232 23.96 7.09 -4.03
CA GLU A 232 24.97 7.42 -3.03
C GLU A 232 24.98 8.93 -2.78
N GLY A 233 25.66 9.33 -1.70
CA GLY A 233 25.81 10.72 -1.28
C GLY A 233 24.69 11.21 -0.37
N GLU A 234 24.78 12.48 0.04
CA GLU A 234 23.90 13.05 1.08
C GLU A 234 22.41 13.08 0.72
N LYS A 235 22.09 12.98 -0.57
CA LYS A 235 20.71 12.98 -1.09
C LYS A 235 20.17 11.56 -1.35
N ALA A 236 20.98 10.53 -1.14
CA ALA A 236 20.52 9.15 -1.24
C ALA A 236 19.62 8.82 -0.05
N ILE A 237 18.50 8.15 -0.32
CA ILE A 237 17.53 7.76 0.71
C ILE A 237 17.71 6.28 0.97
N HIS A 238 18.34 5.95 2.09
CA HIS A 238 18.55 4.59 2.54
C HIS A 238 17.55 4.27 3.66
N LEU A 239 16.83 3.17 3.51
CA LEU A 239 15.88 2.67 4.49
C LEU A 239 16.24 1.24 4.86
N LYS A 240 16.29 0.97 6.16
CA LYS A 240 16.55 -0.36 6.73
C LYS A 240 15.27 -1.19 6.76
N LYS A 241 15.43 -2.51 6.78
CA LYS A 241 14.34 -3.45 7.04
C LYS A 241 13.57 -3.01 8.29
N GLY A 242 12.26 -2.84 8.15
CA GLY A 242 11.36 -2.37 9.19
C GLY A 242 11.23 -0.86 9.33
N ASP A 243 12.05 -0.05 8.66
CA ASP A 243 11.86 1.40 8.62
C ASP A 243 10.52 1.74 7.95
N GLU A 244 9.83 2.74 8.47
CA GLU A 244 8.62 3.25 7.82
C GLU A 244 8.99 3.92 6.49
N MET A 245 8.34 3.53 5.39
CA MET A 245 8.57 4.10 4.06
C MET A 245 7.43 5.00 3.59
N GLY A 246 6.21 4.73 4.05
CA GLY A 246 5.04 5.52 3.69
C GLY A 246 3.79 5.12 4.45
N ARG A 247 2.67 5.76 4.14
CA ARG A 247 1.39 5.50 4.78
C ARG A 247 0.22 5.95 3.93
N PHE A 248 -0.96 5.39 4.22
CA PHE A 248 -2.22 5.81 3.62
C PHE A 248 -3.09 6.53 4.66
N LYS A 249 -3.77 7.61 4.25
CA LYS A 249 -4.67 8.35 5.18
C LYS A 249 -6.14 7.89 5.15
N LEU A 250 -6.46 6.73 4.58
CA LEU A 250 -7.67 5.86 4.75
C LEU A 250 -7.34 4.52 4.01
N GLY A 251 -8.16 3.45 3.92
CA GLY A 251 -7.73 2.09 3.45
C GLY A 251 -7.13 1.87 2.03
N SER A 252 -6.37 0.78 1.79
CA SER A 252 -5.49 0.71 0.61
C SER A 252 -4.95 -0.69 0.27
N THR A 253 -4.14 -0.76 -0.78
CA THR A 253 -3.41 -1.96 -1.21
C THR A 253 -1.94 -1.62 -1.45
N VAL A 254 -1.03 -2.52 -1.05
CA VAL A 254 0.38 -2.48 -1.45
C VAL A 254 0.66 -3.65 -2.38
N VAL A 255 1.25 -3.36 -3.54
CA VAL A 255 1.74 -4.38 -4.48
C VAL A 255 3.27 -4.38 -4.45
N LEU A 256 3.87 -5.49 -4.06
CA LEU A 256 5.30 -5.74 -4.14
C LEU A 256 5.62 -6.46 -5.44
N ALA A 257 6.77 -6.15 -6.05
CA ALA A 257 7.34 -6.93 -7.15
C ALA A 257 8.87 -6.95 -7.07
N TRP A 258 9.47 -8.11 -7.36
CA TRP A 258 10.93 -8.28 -7.45
C TRP A 258 11.29 -9.22 -8.60
N GLY A 259 12.56 -9.19 -8.99
CA GLY A 259 13.07 -9.91 -10.15
C GLY A 259 13.03 -11.43 -10.05
N LYS A 260 13.21 -12.07 -11.20
CA LYS A 260 13.26 -13.53 -11.34
C LYS A 260 14.40 -14.15 -10.52
N ASP A 261 14.11 -15.29 -9.90
CA ASP A 261 15.08 -16.10 -9.15
C ASP A 261 15.79 -15.37 -8.00
N GLN A 262 15.17 -14.33 -7.43
CA GLN A 262 15.78 -13.58 -6.32
C GLN A 262 15.28 -14.00 -4.93
N ALA A 263 14.01 -14.36 -4.80
CA ALA A 263 13.40 -14.81 -3.55
C ALA A 263 12.12 -15.62 -3.83
N ASP A 264 11.80 -16.55 -2.94
CA ASP A 264 10.56 -17.35 -2.96
C ASP A 264 9.71 -17.09 -1.70
N PHE A 265 8.39 -17.05 -1.87
CA PHE A 265 7.45 -16.96 -0.75
C PHE A 265 7.63 -18.16 0.20
N LEU A 266 7.38 -17.93 1.49
CA LEU A 266 7.25 -19.05 2.42
C LEU A 266 6.01 -19.88 2.08
N ASP A 267 6.04 -21.18 2.36
CA ASP A 267 4.91 -22.09 2.09
C ASP A 267 3.61 -21.65 2.79
N SER A 268 3.72 -20.89 3.88
CA SER A 268 2.60 -20.30 4.63
C SER A 268 1.87 -19.17 3.90
N GLU A 269 2.48 -18.58 2.86
CA GLU A 269 1.93 -17.43 2.17
C GLU A 269 1.01 -17.88 1.03
N GLN A 270 -0.28 -17.61 1.20
CA GLN A 270 -1.33 -17.90 0.23
C GLN A 270 -2.33 -16.75 0.18
N PRO A 271 -3.17 -16.64 -0.86
CA PRO A 271 -4.31 -15.74 -0.82
C PRO A 271 -5.12 -15.90 0.48
N GLU A 272 -5.56 -14.78 1.03
CA GLU A 272 -6.28 -14.64 2.31
C GLU A 272 -5.43 -14.83 3.58
N THR A 273 -4.13 -15.18 3.48
CA THR A 273 -3.22 -15.17 4.63
C THR A 273 -3.18 -13.77 5.25
N VAL A 274 -3.44 -13.70 6.56
CA VAL A 274 -3.35 -12.46 7.34
C VAL A 274 -1.89 -12.08 7.53
N THR A 275 -1.54 -10.85 7.17
CA THR A 275 -0.17 -10.33 7.26
C THR A 275 -0.02 -9.46 8.50
N ARG A 276 1.17 -9.50 9.09
CA ARG A 276 1.58 -8.59 10.16
C ARG A 276 2.93 -8.02 9.80
N MET A 277 3.07 -6.70 9.85
CA MET A 277 4.33 -6.02 9.55
C MET A 277 5.47 -6.65 10.37
N GLY A 278 6.60 -6.95 9.70
CA GLY A 278 7.80 -7.50 10.32
C GLY A 278 7.87 -9.02 10.42
N THR A 279 6.77 -9.73 10.16
CA THR A 279 6.77 -11.20 10.17
C THR A 279 7.40 -11.78 8.89
N PRO A 280 7.98 -12.99 8.94
CA PRO A 280 8.58 -13.64 7.77
C PRO A 280 7.62 -13.74 6.58
N PHE A 281 8.12 -13.50 5.37
CA PHE A 281 7.29 -13.44 4.16
C PHE A 281 7.90 -14.21 2.97
N ALA A 282 9.21 -14.06 2.73
CA ALA A 282 9.89 -14.78 1.66
C ALA A 282 11.36 -15.07 2.04
N ASN A 283 11.88 -16.20 1.54
CA ASN A 283 13.29 -16.57 1.61
C ASN A 283 14.04 -16.01 0.40
N ILE A 284 15.18 -15.40 0.65
CA ILE A 284 16.10 -14.96 -0.40
C ILE A 284 16.87 -16.19 -0.91
N LYS A 285 17.09 -16.26 -2.23
CA LYS A 285 17.83 -17.34 -2.88
C LYS A 285 19.35 -17.14 -2.81
#